data_AF-A0A1N6UBU6-F1
#
_entry.id   AF-A0A1N6UBU6-F1
#
_cell.length_a   1.000
_cell.length_b   1.000
_cell.length_c   1.000
_cell.angle_alpha   90.00
_cell.angle_beta   90.00
_cell.angle_gamma   90.00
#
_symmetry.space_group_name_H-M   'P 1'
#
loop_
_entity.id
_entity.type
_entity.pdbx_description
1 polymer ?
#
loop_
_entity_poly.entity_id
_entity_poly.type
_entity_poly.pdbx_seq_one_letter_code
_entity_poly.pdbx_strand_id
1 'polypeptide(L)'
;MKPPRLIVLLPALLLGACAYHDSRSSRVVVTDADKVVESCTKLGEIDGTSGYVGFVPIDKARDTVMTRLKIRGAELGGTHVLSGVADINWKGPKTTGTVYKCNPG
;
A
#
# COMPACT_ATOMS: atom_id res chain seq x y z
N MET A 1 41.28 33.19 -12.71
CA MET A 1 40.56 31.96 -13.10
C MET A 1 39.26 31.91 -12.32
N LYS A 2 38.11 31.94 -12.98
CA LYS A 2 36.77 32.11 -12.37
C LYS A 2 36.16 30.73 -12.11
N PRO A 3 35.81 30.35 -10.87
CA PRO A 3 35.31 29.01 -10.60
C PRO A 3 33.93 28.81 -11.26
N PRO A 4 33.67 27.64 -11.87
CA PRO A 4 32.44 27.39 -12.61
C PRO A 4 31.25 27.29 -11.65
N ARG A 5 30.25 28.16 -11.88
CA ARG A 5 28.98 28.27 -11.13
C ARG A 5 28.03 27.07 -11.26
N LEU A 6 28.54 25.92 -11.73
CA LEU A 6 27.72 24.74 -12.06
C LEU A 6 27.64 23.72 -10.92
N ILE A 7 28.45 23.85 -9.87
CA ILE A 7 28.54 22.88 -8.77
C ILE A 7 27.42 23.07 -7.73
N VAL A 8 26.75 24.24 -7.72
CA VAL A 8 25.71 24.57 -6.71
C VAL A 8 24.32 24.02 -7.10
N LEU A 9 24.12 23.54 -8.32
CA LEU A 9 22.81 23.03 -8.79
C LEU A 9 22.60 21.53 -8.52
N LEU A 10 23.65 20.78 -8.18
CA LEU A 10 23.56 19.33 -7.91
C LEU A 10 22.79 18.95 -6.62
N PRO A 11 22.86 19.68 -5.50
CA PRO A 11 22.16 19.27 -4.28
C PRO A 11 20.64 19.33 -4.41
N ALA A 12 20.10 20.16 -5.32
CA ALA A 12 18.66 20.37 -5.46
C ALA A 12 17.93 19.18 -6.11
N LEU A 13 18.61 18.35 -6.92
CA LEU A 13 17.97 17.17 -7.54
C LEU A 13 17.79 16.00 -6.56
N LEU A 14 18.57 15.96 -5.46
CA LEU A 14 18.49 14.89 -4.47
C LEU A 14 17.25 15.02 -3.54
N LEU A 15 16.62 16.20 -3.47
CA LEU A 15 15.38 16.39 -2.69
C LEU A 15 14.09 16.08 -3.47
N GLY A 16 14.17 15.79 -4.77
CA GLY A 16 13.01 15.46 -5.61
C GLY A 16 12.55 13.99 -5.53
N ALA A 17 13.27 13.13 -4.81
CA ALA A 17 12.95 11.70 -4.67
C ALA A 17 12.03 11.39 -3.47
N CYS A 18 11.29 12.39 -2.96
CA CYS A 18 10.36 12.20 -1.86
C CYS A 18 9.08 11.49 -2.33
N ALA A 19 8.97 10.22 -1.94
CA ALA A 19 7.75 9.45 -1.75
C ALA A 19 6.80 9.35 -2.96
N TYR A 20 6.94 8.26 -3.74
CA TYR A 20 5.84 7.68 -4.50
C TYR A 20 4.77 7.14 -3.53
N HIS A 21 4.04 8.03 -2.86
CA HIS A 21 2.66 7.74 -2.50
C HIS A 21 1.87 7.83 -3.81
N ASP A 22 1.81 6.72 -4.55
CA ASP A 22 0.94 6.65 -5.72
C ASP A 22 -0.48 7.02 -5.27
N SER A 23 -1.05 8.08 -5.85
CA SER A 23 -2.41 8.53 -5.53
C SER A 23 -3.44 7.40 -5.67
N ARG A 24 -3.13 6.37 -6.47
CA ARG A 24 -3.95 5.17 -6.61
C ARG A 24 -3.96 4.30 -5.35
N SER A 25 -2.83 4.12 -4.65
CA SER A 25 -2.78 3.26 -3.45
C SER A 25 -3.44 3.90 -2.23
N SER A 26 -3.44 5.24 -2.15
CA SER A 26 -4.16 5.98 -1.10
C SER A 26 -5.69 5.87 -1.19
N ARG A 27 -6.24 5.64 -2.40
CA ARG A 27 -7.68 5.41 -2.61
C ARG A 27 -8.13 4.00 -2.25
N VAL A 28 -7.18 3.07 -2.07
CA VAL A 28 -7.52 1.68 -1.76
C VAL A 28 -7.79 1.55 -0.28
N VAL A 29 -9.03 1.19 0.04
CA VAL A 29 -9.48 0.96 1.41
C VAL A 29 -9.29 -0.52 1.74
N VAL A 30 -8.53 -0.81 2.80
CA VAL A 30 -8.43 -2.18 3.33
C VAL A 30 -9.50 -2.34 4.40
N THR A 31 -10.34 -3.35 4.27
CA THR A 31 -11.48 -3.61 5.16
C THR A 31 -11.55 -5.10 5.50
N ASP A 32 -12.13 -5.45 6.65
CA ASP A 32 -12.52 -6.82 6.99
C ASP A 32 -14.05 -7.02 6.93
N ALA A 33 -14.79 -5.96 6.56
CA ALA A 33 -16.24 -6.01 6.43
C ALA A 33 -16.65 -6.44 5.02
N ASP A 34 -17.05 -7.70 4.87
CA ASP A 34 -17.55 -8.27 3.60
C ASP A 34 -18.69 -7.44 2.99
N LYS A 35 -19.57 -6.90 3.84
CA LYS A 35 -20.70 -6.05 3.42
C LYS A 35 -20.32 -4.83 2.58
N VAL A 36 -19.09 -4.32 2.73
CA VAL A 36 -18.60 -3.16 1.97
C VAL A 36 -18.24 -3.54 0.53
N VAL A 37 -17.91 -4.81 0.29
CA VAL A 37 -17.47 -5.31 -1.02
C VAL A 37 -18.51 -6.19 -1.72
N GLU A 38 -19.64 -6.49 -1.07
CA GLU A 38 -20.75 -7.31 -1.63
C GLU A 38 -21.26 -6.81 -2.99
N SER A 39 -21.33 -5.49 -3.18
CA SER A 39 -21.77 -4.88 -4.44
C SER A 39 -20.62 -4.63 -5.44
N CYS A 40 -19.41 -5.11 -5.15
CA CYS A 40 -18.21 -4.78 -5.90
C CYS A 40 -17.69 -5.98 -6.71
N THR A 41 -17.01 -5.72 -7.81
CA THR A 41 -16.47 -6.78 -8.67
C THR A 41 -15.16 -7.31 -8.09
N LYS A 42 -15.08 -8.63 -7.83
CA LYS A 42 -13.82 -9.28 -7.45
C LYS A 42 -12.84 -9.21 -8.63
N LEU A 43 -11.66 -8.63 -8.40
CA LEU A 43 -10.60 -8.53 -9.41
C LEU A 43 -9.56 -9.64 -9.26
N GLY A 44 -9.30 -10.11 -8.04
CA GLY A 44 -8.30 -11.15 -7.78
C GLY A 44 -7.84 -11.17 -6.34
N GLU A 45 -6.93 -12.09 -6.03
CA GLU A 45 -6.29 -12.21 -4.73
C GLU A 45 -4.86 -11.70 -4.80
N ILE A 46 -4.41 -11.05 -3.73
CA ILE A 46 -3.09 -10.45 -3.59
C ILE A 46 -2.45 -10.88 -2.28
N ASP A 47 -1.12 -10.90 -2.27
CA ASP A 47 -0.33 -11.12 -1.07
C ASP A 47 0.51 -9.89 -0.73
N GLY A 48 0.36 -9.41 0.49
CA GLY A 48 1.11 -8.32 1.09
C GLY A 48 2.40 -8.75 1.80
N THR A 49 2.82 -10.03 1.71
CA THR A 49 4.01 -10.54 2.39
C THR A 49 5.25 -9.67 2.12
N SER A 50 5.96 -9.34 3.20
CA SER A 50 7.36 -8.90 3.12
C SER A 50 8.24 -10.07 3.50
N GLY A 51 9.29 -10.35 2.73
CA GLY A 51 10.38 -11.23 3.18
C GLY A 51 11.15 -10.70 4.41
N TYR A 52 10.63 -9.72 5.15
CA TYR A 52 11.18 -9.24 6.42
C TYR A 52 10.64 -10.11 7.55
N VAL A 53 11.36 -11.19 7.84
CA VAL A 53 11.06 -12.17 8.89
C VAL A 53 11.86 -11.97 10.19
N GLY A 54 12.54 -10.83 10.36
CA GLY A 54 13.37 -10.56 11.54
C GLY A 54 12.83 -9.43 12.42
N PHE A 55 12.35 -9.77 13.62
CA PHE A 55 12.22 -8.86 14.78
C PHE A 55 11.37 -7.58 14.62
N VAL A 56 10.45 -7.52 13.66
CA VAL A 56 9.57 -6.36 13.52
C VAL A 56 8.39 -6.48 14.51
N PRO A 57 8.10 -5.46 15.34
CA PRO A 57 6.90 -5.44 16.18
C PRO A 57 5.63 -5.66 15.36
N ILE A 58 4.65 -6.36 15.95
CA ILE A 58 3.40 -6.75 15.28
C ILE A 58 2.70 -5.56 14.62
N ASP A 59 2.62 -4.41 15.29
CA ASP A 59 1.99 -3.20 14.74
C ASP A 59 2.69 -2.71 13.46
N LYS A 60 4.03 -2.69 13.46
CA LYS A 60 4.83 -2.30 12.30
C LYS A 60 4.71 -3.30 11.16
N ALA A 61 4.60 -4.59 11.48
CA ALA A 61 4.32 -5.62 10.49
C ALA A 61 2.94 -5.42 9.86
N ARG A 62 1.91 -5.14 10.68
CA ARG A 62 0.55 -4.84 10.20
C ARG A 62 0.54 -3.65 9.25
N ASP A 63 1.12 -2.53 9.66
CA ASP A 63 1.14 -1.30 8.84
C ASP A 63 1.88 -1.51 7.51
N THR A 64 2.98 -2.27 7.54
CA THR A 64 3.74 -2.63 6.34
C THR A 64 2.90 -3.48 5.39
N VAL A 65 2.21 -4.49 5.92
CA VAL A 65 1.33 -5.37 5.14
C VAL A 65 0.14 -4.60 4.59
N MET A 66 -0.52 -3.74 5.38
CA MET A 66 -1.61 -2.88 4.90
C MET A 66 -1.15 -1.99 3.75
N THR A 67 0.01 -1.37 3.89
CA THR A 67 0.57 -0.49 2.85
C THR A 67 0.79 -1.27 1.55
N ARG A 68 1.34 -2.49 1.64
CA ARG A 68 1.55 -3.36 0.47
C ARG A 68 0.25 -3.83 -0.16
N LEU A 69 -0.73 -4.21 0.65
CA LEU A 69 -2.06 -4.58 0.17
C LEU A 69 -2.71 -3.43 -0.60
N LYS A 70 -2.58 -2.19 -0.11
CA LYS A 70 -3.05 -1.00 -0.83
C LYS A 70 -2.35 -0.79 -2.17
N ILE A 71 -1.03 -0.95 -2.20
CA ILE A 71 -0.24 -0.83 -3.45
C ILE A 71 -0.68 -1.91 -4.46
N ARG A 72 -0.70 -3.18 -4.06
CA ARG A 72 -1.11 -4.30 -4.93
C ARG A 72 -2.57 -4.18 -5.37
N GLY A 73 -3.46 -3.74 -4.49
CA GLY A 73 -4.84 -3.47 -4.82
C GLY A 73 -4.98 -2.38 -5.88
N ALA A 74 -4.16 -1.33 -5.78
CA ALA A 74 -4.12 -0.25 -6.76
C ALA A 74 -3.49 -0.68 -8.09
N GLU A 75 -2.46 -1.53 -8.07
CA GLU A 75 -1.86 -2.12 -9.27
C GLU A 75 -2.89 -2.94 -10.07
N LEU A 76 -3.77 -3.68 -9.39
CA LEU A 76 -4.89 -4.40 -10.03
C LEU A 76 -6.05 -3.48 -10.46
N GLY A 77 -6.01 -2.19 -10.11
CA GLY A 77 -7.09 -1.24 -10.40
C GLY A 77 -8.32 -1.38 -9.50
N GLY A 78 -8.14 -1.98 -8.33
CA GLY A 78 -9.16 -2.08 -7.28
C GLY A 78 -9.32 -0.79 -6.49
N THR A 79 -10.45 -0.69 -5.78
CA THR A 79 -10.74 0.39 -4.84
C THR A 79 -10.82 -0.10 -3.41
N HIS A 80 -11.08 -1.39 -3.20
CA HIS A 80 -11.17 -2.01 -1.88
C HIS A 80 -10.35 -3.29 -1.85
N VAL A 81 -9.77 -3.59 -0.69
CA VAL A 81 -9.08 -4.85 -0.41
C VAL A 81 -9.68 -5.45 0.84
N LEU A 82 -10.31 -6.60 0.69
CA LEU A 82 -10.81 -7.37 1.82
C LEU A 82 -9.65 -8.16 2.43
N SER A 83 -9.29 -7.86 3.67
CA SER A 83 -8.23 -8.57 4.39
C SER A 83 -8.43 -8.45 5.90
N GLY A 84 -8.26 -9.58 6.59
CA GLY A 84 -8.30 -9.64 8.06
C GLY A 84 -7.16 -8.86 8.74
N VAL A 85 -6.20 -8.30 7.98
CA VAL A 85 -5.20 -7.34 8.48
C VAL A 85 -5.85 -6.05 8.99
N ALA A 86 -7.04 -5.71 8.47
CA ALA A 86 -7.80 -4.54 8.92
C ALA A 86 -8.55 -4.76 10.25
N ASP A 87 -8.61 -6.00 10.77
CA ASP A 87 -9.29 -6.29 12.03
C ASP A 87 -8.52 -5.76 13.25
N ILE A 88 -9.24 -5.25 14.24
CA ILE A 88 -8.66 -4.73 15.49
C ILE A 88 -8.06 -5.84 16.36
N ASN A 89 -8.50 -7.09 16.17
CA ASN A 89 -8.00 -8.28 16.87
C ASN A 89 -7.00 -9.08 16.04
N TRP A 90 -6.41 -8.49 15.00
CA TRP A 90 -5.48 -9.18 14.08
C TRP A 90 -4.42 -10.02 14.83
N LYS A 91 -4.51 -11.35 14.67
CA LYS A 91 -3.71 -12.35 15.41
C LYS A 91 -2.38 -12.70 14.76
N GLY A 92 -1.85 -11.85 13.88
CA GLY A 92 -0.58 -12.08 13.18
C GLY A 92 -0.75 -12.45 11.70
N PRO A 93 0.26 -13.06 11.06
CA PRO A 93 0.80 -12.71 9.74
C PRO A 93 -0.06 -13.12 8.53
N LYS A 94 -1.38 -13.21 8.66
CA LYS A 94 -2.26 -13.17 7.49
C LYS A 94 -1.92 -11.91 6.72
N THR A 95 -1.33 -12.07 5.54
CA THR A 95 -0.88 -10.97 4.67
C THR A 95 -1.65 -10.91 3.37
N THR A 96 -2.53 -11.88 3.14
CA THR A 96 -3.33 -11.98 1.94
C THR A 96 -4.56 -11.09 2.00
N GLY A 97 -5.04 -10.68 0.83
CA GLY A 97 -6.28 -9.92 0.69
C GLY A 97 -6.91 -10.17 -0.67
N THR A 98 -8.22 -9.99 -0.75
CA THR A 98 -8.96 -10.05 -2.03
C THR A 98 -9.25 -8.63 -2.50
N VAL A 99 -8.89 -8.32 -3.74
CA VAL A 99 -9.10 -7.01 -4.35
C VAL A 99 -10.46 -6.94 -5.00
N TYR A 100 -11.17 -5.87 -4.71
CA TYR A 100 -12.47 -5.54 -5.26
C TYR A 100 -12.45 -4.18 -5.94
N LYS A 101 -13.19 -4.07 -7.03
CA LYS A 101 -13.48 -2.82 -7.72
C LYS A 101 -14.92 -2.44 -7.48
N CYS A 102 -15.11 -1.44 -6.64
CA CYS A 102 -16.39 -0.77 -6.49
C CYS A 102 -16.44 0.36 -7.52
N ASN A 103 -17.46 0.34 -8.38
CA ASN A 103 -17.77 1.51 -9.18
C ASN A 103 -18.45 2.54 -8.26
N PRO A 104 -18.00 3.81 -8.25
CA PRO A 104 -18.87 4.86 -7.76
C PRO A 104 -20.08 4.88 -8.70
N GLY A 105 -21.24 4.52 -8.18
CA GLY A 105 -22.51 4.69 -8.89
C GLY A 105 -22.76 6.15 -9.21
#